data_AF-A0A165LSW2-F1
#
_entry.id   AF-A0A165LSW2-F1
#
_cell.length_a   1.000
_cell.length_b   1.000
_cell.length_c   1.000
_cell.angle_alpha   90.00
_cell.angle_beta   90.00
_cell.angle_gamma   90.00
#
_symmetry.space_group_name_H-M   'P 1'
#
loop_
_entity.id
_entity.type
_entity.pdbx_description
1 polymer ?
#
loop_
_entity_poly.entity_id
_entity_poly.type
_entity_poly.pdbx_seq_one_letter_code
_entity_poly.pdbx_strand_id
1 'polypeptide(L)'
;CSRNYTVQAGDICDSISAAQNVSTYQLATVNPGIDTHCDNLTPGEQLCLGYVGSDCTDTYVVQANETCDDVASAYSMNSTVLLNNNPNIDADCSNMYIGEVRSIPLPRMLNLDLMPDIRAGPLRR
;
A
#
# COMPACT_ATOMS: atom_id res chain seq x y z
N CYS A 1 -12.47 13.54 -3.77
CA CYS A 1 -11.12 12.98 -3.83
C CYS A 1 -10.07 14.08 -3.66
N SER A 2 -8.93 13.84 -3.01
CA SER A 2 -7.83 14.82 -2.86
C SER A 2 -6.67 14.59 -3.84
N ARG A 3 -6.43 13.35 -4.26
CA ARG A 3 -5.45 12.98 -5.29
C ARG A 3 -6.13 12.09 -6.32
N ASN A 4 -5.94 12.39 -7.60
CA ASN A 4 -6.54 11.60 -8.67
C ASN A 4 -5.45 10.99 -9.55
N TYR A 5 -5.77 9.90 -10.20
CA TYR A 5 -4.95 9.25 -11.21
C TYR A 5 -5.78 8.98 -12.46
N THR A 6 -5.17 9.11 -13.64
CA THR A 6 -5.81 8.74 -14.90
C THR A 6 -5.22 7.42 -15.36
N VAL A 7 -6.09 6.40 -15.48
CA VAL A 7 -5.72 5.04 -15.89
C VAL A 7 -5.04 5.06 -17.25
N GLN A 8 -3.92 4.36 -17.36
CA GLN A 8 -3.18 4.13 -18.58
C GLN A 8 -3.41 2.72 -19.12
N ALA A 9 -3.09 2.50 -20.39
CA ALA A 9 -3.19 1.18 -20.99
C ALA A 9 -2.23 0.19 -20.31
N GLY A 10 -2.76 -0.92 -19.80
CA GLY A 10 -1.99 -1.96 -19.12
C GLY A 10 -1.82 -1.74 -17.61
N ASP A 11 -2.42 -0.69 -17.04
CA ASP A 11 -2.47 -0.52 -15.60
C ASP A 11 -3.33 -1.59 -14.91
N ILE A 12 -2.88 -2.01 -13.74
CA ILE A 12 -3.65 -2.79 -12.76
C ILE A 12 -3.58 -2.09 -11.40
N CYS A 13 -4.45 -2.46 -10.46
CA CYS A 13 -4.48 -1.81 -9.14
C CYS A 13 -3.11 -1.80 -8.45
N ASP A 14 -2.37 -2.91 -8.48
CA ASP A 14 -1.08 -3.00 -7.80
C ASP A 14 -0.02 -2.11 -8.43
N SER A 15 0.03 -2.01 -9.77
CA SER A 15 1.00 -1.14 -10.45
C SER A 15 0.70 0.33 -10.21
N ILE A 16 -0.58 0.72 -10.23
CA ILE A 16 -1.02 2.07 -9.85
C ILE A 16 -0.66 2.33 -8.39
N SER A 17 -1.00 1.41 -7.50
CA SER A 17 -0.81 1.55 -6.06
C SER A 17 0.65 1.76 -5.69
N ALA A 18 1.53 0.94 -6.27
CA ALA A 18 2.97 1.02 -6.05
C ALA A 18 3.56 2.33 -6.60
N ALA A 19 3.10 2.78 -7.77
CA ALA A 19 3.57 4.01 -8.39
C ALA A 19 3.04 5.29 -7.71
N GLN A 20 1.85 5.22 -7.10
CA GLN A 20 1.12 6.37 -6.59
C GLN A 20 1.08 6.47 -5.06
N ASN A 21 1.82 5.62 -4.33
CA ASN A 21 1.85 5.59 -2.87
C ASN A 21 0.44 5.54 -2.26
N VAL A 22 -0.35 4.57 -2.72
CA VAL A 22 -1.68 4.25 -2.18
C VAL A 22 -1.73 2.74 -1.97
N SER A 23 -2.40 2.26 -0.92
CA SER A 23 -2.57 0.81 -0.75
C SER A 23 -3.60 0.26 -1.73
N THR A 24 -3.43 -0.98 -2.19
CA THR A 24 -4.39 -1.66 -3.08
C THR A 24 -5.79 -1.66 -2.46
N TYR A 25 -5.87 -1.88 -1.14
CA TYR A 25 -7.12 -1.84 -0.39
C TYR A 25 -7.76 -0.44 -0.38
N GLN A 26 -6.99 0.62 -0.14
CA GLN A 26 -7.52 1.99 -0.15
C GLN A 26 -8.03 2.34 -1.55
N LEU A 27 -7.27 2.02 -2.60
CA LEU A 27 -7.65 2.29 -3.99
C LEU A 27 -8.99 1.63 -4.34
N ALA A 28 -9.17 0.36 -4.01
CA ALA A 28 -10.44 -0.34 -4.21
C ALA A 28 -11.58 0.27 -3.36
N THR A 29 -11.29 0.63 -2.11
CA THR A 29 -12.30 1.17 -1.17
C THR A 29 -12.84 2.53 -1.61
N VAL A 30 -11.99 3.42 -2.11
CA VAL A 30 -12.41 4.77 -2.52
C VAL A 30 -12.96 4.83 -3.95
N ASN A 31 -12.89 3.72 -4.70
CA ASN A 31 -13.46 3.57 -6.03
C ASN A 31 -14.34 2.30 -6.10
N PRO A 32 -15.60 2.35 -5.61
CA PRO A 32 -16.47 1.18 -5.49
C PRO A 32 -16.85 0.52 -6.82
N GLY A 33 -16.47 1.10 -7.97
CA GLY A 33 -16.63 0.48 -9.28
C GLY A 33 -15.52 -0.51 -9.63
N ILE A 34 -14.40 -0.51 -8.92
CA ILE A 34 -13.31 -1.47 -9.11
C ILE A 34 -13.75 -2.82 -8.52
N ASP A 35 -13.61 -3.89 -9.30
CA ASP A 35 -13.91 -5.24 -8.80
C ASP A 35 -12.72 -5.87 -8.04
N THR A 36 -12.92 -7.08 -7.53
CA THR A 36 -11.92 -7.78 -6.71
C THR A 36 -10.66 -8.19 -7.47
N HIS A 37 -10.73 -8.31 -8.80
CA HIS A 37 -9.59 -8.66 -9.64
C HIS A 37 -8.87 -7.42 -10.20
N CYS A 38 -9.52 -6.26 -10.13
CA CYS A 38 -9.05 -5.00 -10.68
C CYS A 38 -8.61 -5.10 -12.15
N ASP A 39 -9.33 -5.90 -12.92
CA ASP A 39 -9.15 -6.07 -14.36
C ASP A 39 -10.18 -5.28 -15.18
N ASN A 40 -11.05 -4.52 -14.51
CA ASN A 40 -12.12 -3.72 -15.11
C ASN A 40 -11.77 -2.24 -15.30
N LEU A 41 -10.50 -1.85 -15.16
CA LEU A 41 -10.04 -0.47 -15.34
C LEU A 41 -10.04 -0.07 -16.83
N THR A 42 -10.57 1.11 -17.14
CA THR A 42 -10.59 1.63 -18.51
C THR A 42 -9.55 2.73 -18.72
N PRO A 43 -8.65 2.66 -19.73
CA PRO A 43 -7.73 3.76 -20.01
C PRO A 43 -8.46 5.10 -20.21
N GLY A 44 -7.97 6.15 -19.54
CA GLY A 44 -8.61 7.47 -19.49
C GLY A 44 -9.61 7.64 -18.35
N GLU A 45 -10.00 6.58 -17.65
CA GLU A 45 -10.80 6.65 -16.42
C GLU A 45 -10.04 7.42 -15.33
N GLN A 46 -10.77 8.22 -14.55
CA GLN A 46 -10.21 8.94 -13.42
C GLN A 46 -10.51 8.18 -12.12
N LEU A 47 -9.45 7.70 -11.47
CA LEU A 47 -9.53 7.05 -10.16
C LEU A 47 -9.23 8.04 -9.05
N CYS A 48 -9.94 7.88 -7.94
CA CYS A 48 -9.58 8.52 -6.69
C CYS A 48 -8.46 7.75 -5.99
N LEU A 49 -7.39 8.42 -5.60
CA LEU A 49 -6.31 7.77 -4.83
C LEU A 49 -6.51 7.91 -3.32
N GLY A 50 -7.23 8.93 -2.85
CA GLY A 50 -7.42 9.14 -1.41
C GLY A 50 -8.24 10.39 -1.07
N TYR A 51 -8.53 10.54 0.22
CA TYR A 51 -9.20 11.71 0.78
C TYR A 51 -8.26 12.46 1.74
N VAL A 52 -8.52 13.76 1.94
CA VAL A 52 -7.75 14.57 2.89
C VAL A 52 -7.87 13.95 4.29
N GLY A 53 -6.72 13.69 4.93
CA GLY A 53 -6.67 13.17 6.30
C GLY A 53 -6.92 11.66 6.43
N SER A 54 -7.03 10.91 5.33
CA SER A 54 -7.24 9.45 5.36
C SER A 54 -6.39 8.71 4.33
N ASP A 55 -5.38 9.37 3.77
CA ASP A 55 -4.48 8.80 2.77
C ASP A 55 -3.27 8.12 3.44
N CYS A 56 -2.67 7.16 2.75
CA CYS A 56 -1.44 6.50 3.18
C CYS A 56 -0.32 7.54 3.35
N THR A 57 0.42 7.47 4.45
CA THR A 57 1.63 8.31 4.61
C THR A 57 2.82 7.68 3.91
N ASP A 58 2.97 6.36 4.07
CA ASP A 58 3.92 5.55 3.33
C ASP A 58 3.25 4.23 2.90
N THR A 59 3.86 3.53 1.95
CA THR A 59 3.38 2.24 1.48
C THR A 59 4.50 1.23 1.32
N TYR A 60 4.13 -0.05 1.38
CA TYR A 60 5.02 -1.16 1.18
C TYR A 60 4.49 -2.11 0.13
N VAL A 61 5.34 -2.52 -0.82
CA VAL A 61 5.01 -3.53 -1.83
C VAL A 61 5.45 -4.89 -1.33
N VAL A 62 4.48 -5.79 -1.10
CA VAL A 62 4.74 -7.15 -0.59
C VAL A 62 5.67 -7.92 -1.53
N GLN A 63 6.72 -8.52 -0.98
CA GLN A 63 7.68 -9.35 -1.69
C GLN A 63 7.39 -10.85 -1.51
N ALA A 64 8.12 -11.67 -2.25
CA ALA A 64 7.99 -13.12 -2.19
C ALA A 64 8.37 -13.67 -0.81
N ASN A 65 7.50 -14.55 -0.29
CA ASN A 65 7.69 -15.30 0.97
C ASN A 65 7.80 -14.42 2.23
N GLU A 66 7.15 -13.26 2.25
CA GLU A 66 7.09 -12.40 3.43
C GLU A 66 5.88 -12.68 4.31
N THR A 67 6.08 -12.52 5.61
CA THR A 67 5.03 -12.48 6.64
C THR A 67 4.74 -11.05 7.07
N CYS A 68 3.68 -10.85 7.85
CA CYS A 68 3.38 -9.54 8.45
C CYS A 68 4.49 -9.08 9.41
N ASP A 69 5.18 -10.00 10.08
CA ASP A 69 6.30 -9.67 10.95
C ASP A 69 7.51 -9.20 10.13
N ASP A 70 7.78 -9.79 8.97
CA ASP A 70 8.84 -9.34 8.08
C ASP A 70 8.58 -7.90 7.61
N VAL A 71 7.37 -7.64 7.08
CA VAL A 71 6.95 -6.29 6.65
C VAL A 71 6.99 -5.29 7.80
N ALA A 72 6.47 -5.65 8.97
CA ALA A 72 6.47 -4.77 10.13
C ALA A 72 7.88 -4.47 10.64
N SER A 73 8.76 -5.47 10.66
CA SER A 73 10.14 -5.31 11.13
C SER A 73 10.97 -4.40 10.22
N ALA A 74 10.69 -4.37 8.91
CA ALA A 74 11.32 -3.44 7.97
C ALA A 74 11.12 -1.97 8.38
N TYR A 75 10.01 -1.66 9.05
CA TYR A 75 9.67 -0.33 9.55
C TYR A 75 9.85 -0.18 11.07
N SER A 76 10.56 -1.11 11.71
CA SER A 76 10.74 -1.13 13.17
C SER A 76 9.42 -1.08 13.97
N MET A 77 8.37 -1.72 13.44
CA MET A 77 7.06 -1.82 14.08
C MET A 77 6.68 -3.28 14.37
N ASN A 78 5.64 -3.47 15.18
CA ASN A 78 5.03 -4.78 15.43
C ASN A 78 3.92 -5.06 14.40
N SER A 79 3.72 -6.32 14.02
CA SER A 79 2.66 -6.74 13.09
C SER A 79 1.26 -6.31 13.51
N THR A 80 0.97 -6.17 14.80
CA THR A 80 -0.30 -5.60 15.30
C THR A 80 -0.57 -4.20 14.76
N VAL A 81 0.48 -3.37 14.62
CA VAL A 81 0.36 -2.02 14.04
C VAL A 81 0.03 -2.10 12.56
N LEU A 82 0.68 -3.02 11.84
CA LEU A 82 0.39 -3.28 10.43
C LEU A 82 -1.05 -3.74 10.22
N LEU A 83 -1.51 -4.73 11.00
CA LEU A 83 -2.87 -5.27 10.94
C LEU A 83 -3.93 -4.20 11.27
N ASN A 84 -3.70 -3.38 12.29
CA ASN A 84 -4.62 -2.29 12.65
C ASN A 84 -4.75 -1.24 11.55
N ASN A 85 -3.69 -0.99 10.78
CA ASN A 85 -3.69 -0.02 9.69
C ASN A 85 -4.23 -0.61 8.37
N ASN A 86 -4.29 -1.94 8.25
CA ASN A 86 -4.72 -2.65 7.05
C ASN A 86 -5.80 -3.67 7.43
N PRO A 87 -7.05 -3.22 7.66
CA PRO A 87 -8.14 -4.07 8.17
C PRO A 87 -8.58 -5.19 7.20
N ASN A 88 -8.05 -5.18 5.98
CA ASN A 88 -8.24 -6.23 5.00
C ASN A 88 -7.26 -7.40 5.15
N ILE A 89 -6.20 -7.27 5.96
CA ILE A 89 -5.29 -8.39 6.25
C ILE A 89 -5.95 -9.28 7.31
N ASP A 90 -5.93 -10.59 7.07
CA ASP A 90 -6.43 -11.56 8.06
C ASP A 90 -5.47 -11.71 9.25
N ALA A 91 -5.98 -12.24 10.36
CA ALA A 91 -5.21 -12.36 11.60
C ALA A 91 -3.97 -13.27 11.48
N ASP A 92 -3.99 -14.21 10.53
CA ASP A 92 -2.90 -15.16 10.26
C ASP A 92 -1.95 -14.65 9.17
N CYS A 93 -2.17 -13.44 8.65
CA CYS A 93 -1.46 -12.81 7.53
C CYS A 93 -1.43 -13.67 6.24
N SER A 94 -2.43 -14.53 6.05
CA SER A 94 -2.42 -15.55 4.99
C SER A 94 -2.89 -15.04 3.63
N ASN A 95 -3.58 -13.90 3.61
CA ASN A 95 -4.16 -13.29 2.43
C ASN A 95 -3.31 -12.19 1.79
N MET A 96 -2.02 -12.11 2.12
CA MET A 96 -1.08 -11.27 1.37
C MET A 96 -0.55 -11.99 0.13
N TYR A 97 -0.32 -11.24 -0.94
CA TYR A 97 0.31 -11.76 -2.16
C TYR A 97 1.37 -10.79 -2.70
N ILE A 98 2.28 -11.34 -3.53
CA ILE A 98 3.40 -10.60 -4.11
C ILE A 98 2.87 -9.46 -4.98
N GLY A 99 3.41 -8.25 -4.78
CA GLY A 99 3.02 -7.06 -5.53
C GLY A 99 1.89 -6.26 -4.89
N GLU A 100 1.14 -6.84 -3.95
CA GLU A 100 0.11 -6.12 -3.22
C GLU A 100 0.71 -4.97 -2.39
N VAL A 101 0.01 -3.83 -2.33
CA VAL A 101 0.51 -2.64 -1.65
C VAL A 101 -0.21 -2.43 -0.32
N ARG A 102 0.57 -2.37 0.76
CA ARG A 102 0.10 -2.12 2.15
C ARG A 102 0.33 -0.68 2.57
N SER A 103 -0.62 -0.14 3.32
CA SER A 103 -0.46 1.17 3.96
C SER A 103 0.42 1.01 5.19
N ILE A 104 1.47 1.83 5.29
CA ILE A 104 2.36 1.82 6.44
C ILE A 104 2.12 3.10 7.25
N PRO A 105 1.71 2.98 8.53
CA PRO A 105 1.55 4.15 9.38
C PRO A 105 2.92 4.69 9.77
N LEU A 106 3.02 5.99 10.02
CA LEU A 106 4.26 6.56 10.57
C LEU A 106 4.60 5.88 11.90
N PRO A 107 5.86 5.44 12.09
CA PRO A 107 6.36 5.03 13.40
C PRO A 107 6.00 6.09 14.44
N ARG A 108 5.31 5.67 15.52
CA ARG A 108 4.96 6.55 16.64
C ARG A 108 6.17 7.05 17.45
N MET A 109 7.40 6.81 17.00
CA MET A 109 8.62 7.21 17.67
C MET A 109 9.29 8.37 16.93
N LEU A 110 9.04 9.58 17.43
CA LEU A 110 9.98 10.72 17.52
C LEU A 110 10.50 11.35 16.21
N ASN A 111 10.05 12.60 15.96
CA ASN A 111 10.58 13.57 14.98
C ASN A 111 10.79 13.06 13.54
N LEU A 112 10.10 13.70 12.60
CA LEU A 112 10.24 13.48 11.16
C LEU A 112 11.70 13.56 10.66
N ASP A 113 12.58 14.22 11.42
CA ASP A 113 14.00 14.45 11.11
C ASP A 113 14.96 13.29 11.44
N LEU A 114 14.49 12.22 12.11
CA LEU A 114 15.34 11.10 12.56
C LEU A 114 14.99 9.75 11.92
N MET A 115 14.07 9.70 10.96
CA MET A 115 13.85 8.48 10.19
C MET A 115 15.07 8.23 9.29
N PRO A 116 15.86 7.15 9.48
CA PRO A 116 16.77 6.72 8.44
C PRO A 116 15.93 6.39 7.21
N ASP A 117 16.42 6.76 6.03
CA ASP A 117 15.78 6.46 4.75
C ASP A 117 15.79 4.93 4.56
N ILE A 118 14.79 4.25 5.11
CA ILE A 118 14.61 2.78 5.05
C ILE A 118 14.38 2.31 3.60
N ARG A 119 14.21 3.25 2.66
CA ARG A 119 14.02 3.00 1.22
C ARG A 119 15.24 2.37 0.52
N ALA A 120 16.37 2.18 1.22
CA ALA A 120 17.45 1.33 0.74
C ALA A 120 17.12 -0.16 1.01
N GLY A 121 16.25 -0.74 0.17
CA GLY A 121 16.22 -2.19 -0.01
C GLY A 121 17.62 -2.72 -0.38
N PRO A 122 17.90 -4.01 -0.18
CA PRO A 122 19.24 -4.55 -0.40
C PRO A 122 19.71 -4.28 -1.83
N LEU A 123 20.87 -3.61 -1.95
CA LEU A 123 21.60 -3.51 -3.22
C LEU A 123 21.88 -4.93 -3.72
N ARG A 124 21.08 -5.38 -4.69
CA ARG A 124 21.35 -6.62 -5.41
C ARG A 124 22.73 -6.47 -6.08
N ARG A 125 23.69 -7.30 -5.67
CA ARG A 125 24.95 -7.52 -6.38
C ARG A 125 24.70 -8.28 -7.69
#